data_AF-A0A6D2L629-F1
#
_entry.id   AF-A0A6D2L629-F1
#
_cell.length_a   1.000
_cell.length_b   1.000
_cell.length_c   1.000
_cell.angle_alpha   90.00
_cell.angle_beta   90.00
_cell.angle_gamma   90.00
#
_symmetry.space_group_name_H-M   'P 1'
#
loop_
_entity.id
_entity.type
_entity.pdbx_description
1 polymer ?
#
loop_
_entity_poly.entity_id
_entity_poly.type
_entity_poly.pdbx_seq_one_letter_code
_entity_poly.pdbx_strand_id
1 'polypeptide(L)'
;MDGARESRIGGGGGGGDGSVGVQNRQTLSVYLKLDESKRSPPTLDHVQYNVVSITICSAVLVSGLTVYVMTRPRPVYMVDFSCYLPPDHLKCPSTAFMAQSRLVGCFDDSALEFQRMILERSGLGEETYLPEAMIVFHQNLNGCC
;
A
#
# COMPACT_ATOMS: atom_id res chain seq x y z
N MET A 1 -21.55 44.21 110.06
CA MET A 1 -20.25 44.84 110.38
C MET A 1 -19.37 43.68 110.77
N ASP A 2 -18.52 43.09 109.93
CA ASP A 2 -17.74 43.53 108.77
C ASP A 2 -17.59 42.28 107.84
N GLY A 3 -17.39 42.31 106.51
CA GLY A 3 -16.74 43.27 105.63
C GLY A 3 -15.33 42.79 105.24
N ALA A 4 -15.23 41.93 104.20
CA ALA A 4 -14.05 41.61 103.33
C ALA A 4 -14.02 40.10 102.97
N ARG A 5 -13.63 39.60 101.78
CA ARG A 5 -13.28 40.15 100.44
C ARG A 5 -13.09 38.94 99.51
N GLU A 6 -13.49 39.09 98.24
CA GLU A 6 -13.31 38.20 97.08
C GLU A 6 -11.90 37.63 96.87
N SER A 7 -11.83 36.44 96.22
CA SER A 7 -11.09 36.17 94.96
C SER A 7 -11.23 34.68 94.60
N ARG A 8 -12.10 34.31 93.64
CA ARG A 8 -11.89 34.20 92.17
C ARG A 8 -11.42 32.82 91.69
N ILE A 9 -12.32 32.19 90.91
CA ILE A 9 -12.15 31.50 89.61
C ILE A 9 -11.35 30.18 89.65
N GLY A 10 -11.78 29.07 89.04
CA GLY A 10 -12.88 28.72 88.14
C GLY A 10 -12.79 27.19 87.93
N GLY A 11 -13.87 26.45 87.72
CA GLY A 11 -14.76 26.56 86.56
C GLY A 11 -14.47 25.36 85.65
N GLY A 12 -15.17 24.25 85.90
CA GLY A 12 -15.08 23.04 85.09
C GLY A 12 -15.94 23.10 83.82
N GLY A 13 -15.58 22.25 82.85
CA GLY A 13 -16.48 21.58 81.92
C GLY A 13 -16.91 22.34 80.65
N GLY A 14 -16.86 21.63 79.53
CA GLY A 14 -17.77 21.85 78.39
C GLY A 14 -17.08 22.17 77.06
N GLY A 15 -17.26 21.30 76.08
CA GLY A 15 -16.80 21.47 74.70
C GLY A 15 -17.55 22.53 73.88
N GLY A 16 -17.12 22.69 72.63
CA GLY A 16 -17.76 23.56 71.65
C GLY A 16 -16.82 23.89 70.49
N ASP A 17 -16.98 23.15 69.41
CA ASP A 17 -16.61 23.48 68.05
C ASP A 17 -17.18 24.84 67.63
N GLY A 18 -16.38 25.64 66.90
CA GLY A 18 -16.81 26.96 66.45
C GLY A 18 -15.79 27.69 65.59
N SER A 19 -15.51 27.17 64.39
CA SER A 19 -14.85 27.94 63.34
C SER A 19 -15.81 29.04 62.85
N VAL A 20 -15.59 30.28 63.30
CA VAL A 20 -16.29 31.46 62.79
C VAL A 20 -15.69 31.84 61.43
N GLY A 21 -16.41 31.52 60.35
CA GLY A 21 -16.07 31.93 58.99
C GLY A 21 -16.43 33.39 58.72
N VAL A 22 -15.42 34.22 58.47
CA VAL A 22 -15.59 35.58 57.94
C VAL A 22 -15.53 35.51 56.41
N GLN A 23 -16.69 35.47 55.75
CA GLN A 23 -16.82 35.45 54.30
C GLN A 23 -16.64 36.88 53.72
N ASN A 24 -15.40 37.31 53.49
CA ASN A 24 -15.16 38.50 52.66
C ASN A 24 -15.26 38.12 51.17
N ARG A 25 -16.25 38.69 50.46
CA ARG A 25 -16.49 38.47 49.01
C ARG A 25 -15.28 38.81 48.14
N GLN A 26 -14.47 39.80 48.54
CA GLN A 26 -13.30 40.22 47.79
C GLN A 26 -12.20 39.15 47.84
N THR A 27 -12.03 38.48 48.99
CA THR A 27 -11.07 37.38 49.15
C THR A 27 -11.44 36.21 48.23
N LEU A 28 -12.71 35.81 48.18
CA LEU A 28 -13.14 34.69 47.35
C LEU A 28 -12.95 34.96 45.84
N SER A 29 -13.13 36.22 45.40
CA SER A 29 -12.83 36.62 44.02
C SER A 29 -11.34 36.56 43.69
N VAL A 30 -10.45 36.89 44.63
CA VAL A 30 -8.99 36.84 44.42
C VAL A 30 -8.54 35.38 44.33
N TYR A 31 -9.04 34.50 45.19
CA TYR A 31 -8.74 33.07 45.14
C TYR A 31 -9.30 32.38 43.88
N LEU A 32 -10.52 32.72 43.45
CA LEU A 32 -11.09 32.20 42.20
C LEU A 32 -10.31 32.68 40.96
N LYS A 33 -9.86 33.96 40.93
CA LYS A 33 -9.01 34.46 39.83
C LYS A 33 -7.62 33.84 39.81
N LEU A 34 -7.07 33.51 40.97
CA LEU A 34 -5.78 32.80 41.06
C LEU A 34 -5.91 31.34 40.62
N ASP A 35 -7.05 30.68 40.88
CA ASP A 35 -7.33 29.33 40.38
C ASP A 35 -7.48 29.33 38.85
N GLU A 36 -8.23 30.29 38.29
CA GLU A 36 -8.40 30.44 36.84
C GLU A 36 -7.07 30.76 36.12
N SER A 37 -6.20 31.57 36.74
CA SER A 37 -4.86 31.89 36.21
C SER A 37 -3.82 30.76 36.40
N LYS A 38 -4.03 29.83 37.34
CA LYS A 38 -3.12 28.68 37.60
C LYS A 38 -3.61 27.35 36.99
N ARG A 39 -4.84 27.31 36.47
CA ARG A 39 -5.43 26.12 35.82
C ARG A 39 -4.95 25.87 34.38
N SER A 40 -3.91 26.58 33.93
CA SER A 40 -3.15 26.17 32.74
C SER A 40 -1.68 25.96 33.10
N PRO A 41 -1.21 24.71 33.24
CA PRO A 41 0.21 24.42 33.20
C PRO A 41 0.67 24.44 31.73
N PRO A 42 1.76 25.17 31.36
CA PRO A 42 2.26 25.29 29.99
C PRO A 42 2.74 23.98 29.35
N THR A 43 2.62 22.86 30.06
CA THR A 43 3.03 21.52 29.67
C THR A 43 1.86 20.63 29.23
N LEU A 44 0.61 20.93 29.60
CA LEU A 44 -0.53 20.09 29.22
C LEU A 44 -0.82 20.19 27.71
N ASP A 45 -0.74 21.40 27.16
CA ASP A 45 -1.02 21.65 25.73
C ASP A 45 -0.03 20.94 24.81
N HIS A 46 1.25 20.89 25.21
CA HIS A 46 2.28 20.16 24.48
C HIS A 46 2.06 18.65 24.47
N VAL A 47 1.60 18.07 25.58
CA VAL A 47 1.30 16.63 25.67
C VAL A 47 0.05 16.29 24.86
N GLN A 48 -1.00 17.11 24.98
CA GLN A 48 -2.23 16.95 24.21
C GLN A 48 -1.96 17.02 22.70
N TYR A 49 -1.15 18.01 22.26
CA TYR A 49 -0.76 18.14 20.86
C TYR A 49 0.03 16.94 20.34
N ASN A 50 0.97 16.43 21.14
CA ASN A 50 1.74 15.24 20.75
C ASN A 50 0.85 13.99 20.65
N VAL A 51 -0.06 13.78 21.59
CA VAL A 51 -1.00 12.64 21.56
C VAL A 51 -1.96 12.72 20.37
N VAL A 52 -2.49 13.91 20.08
CA VAL A 52 -3.34 14.15 18.92
C VAL A 52 -2.56 13.93 17.61
N SER A 53 -1.34 14.46 17.52
CA SER A 53 -0.45 14.28 16.37
C SER A 53 -0.12 12.80 16.13
N ILE A 54 0.27 12.05 17.17
CA ILE A 54 0.56 10.61 17.08
C ILE A 54 -0.67 9.83 16.63
N THR A 55 -1.85 10.17 17.14
CA THR A 55 -3.11 9.51 16.80
C THR A 55 -3.49 9.75 15.34
N ILE A 56 -3.36 10.99 14.85
CA ILE A 56 -3.61 11.34 13.45
C ILE A 56 -2.59 10.67 12.53
N CYS A 57 -1.30 10.77 12.85
CA CYS A 57 -0.23 10.14 12.06
C CYS A 57 -0.41 8.63 11.97
N SER A 58 -0.70 7.96 13.08
CA SER A 58 -0.96 6.51 13.07
C SER A 58 -2.22 6.15 12.28
N ALA A 59 -3.32 6.90 12.41
CA ALA A 59 -4.52 6.68 11.62
C ALA A 59 -4.27 6.84 10.11
N VAL A 60 -3.51 7.85 9.70
CA VAL A 60 -3.12 8.07 8.30
C VAL A 60 -2.20 6.95 7.80
N LEU A 61 -1.22 6.52 8.60
CA LEU A 61 -0.31 5.43 8.23
C LEU A 61 -1.04 4.09 8.07
N VAL A 62 -1.93 3.76 9.02
CA VAL A 62 -2.71 2.51 8.98
C VAL A 62 -3.70 2.51 7.81
N SER A 63 -4.41 3.61 7.59
CA SER A 63 -5.34 3.73 6.46
C SER A 63 -4.60 3.69 5.12
N GLY A 64 -3.48 4.41 4.98
CA GLY A 64 -2.63 4.39 3.80
C GLY A 64 -2.05 3.00 3.51
N LEU A 65 -1.55 2.30 4.54
CA LEU A 65 -1.07 0.93 4.40
C LEU A 65 -2.18 -0.04 4.00
N THR A 66 -3.37 0.11 4.59
CA THR A 66 -4.54 -0.73 4.28
C THR A 66 -4.96 -0.55 2.83
N VAL A 67 -5.10 0.70 2.37
CA VAL A 67 -5.44 1.01 0.97
C VAL A 67 -4.35 0.50 0.04
N TYR A 68 -3.07 0.69 0.38
CA TYR A 68 -1.96 0.14 -0.41
C TYR A 68 -2.07 -1.38 -0.54
N VAL A 69 -2.23 -2.12 0.56
CA VAL A 69 -2.35 -3.59 0.49
C VAL A 69 -3.57 -4.03 -0.32
N MET A 70 -4.71 -3.32 -0.21
CA MET A 70 -5.93 -3.65 -0.96
C MET A 70 -5.86 -3.28 -2.44
N THR A 71 -5.14 -2.22 -2.80
CA THR A 71 -5.00 -1.75 -4.20
C THR A 71 -3.87 -2.44 -4.95
N ARG A 72 -2.96 -3.12 -4.24
CA ARG A 72 -1.86 -3.83 -4.89
C ARG A 72 -2.40 -5.03 -5.67
N PRO A 73 -2.19 -5.09 -7.00
CA PRO A 73 -2.61 -6.23 -7.79
C PRO A 73 -1.89 -7.48 -7.28
N ARG A 74 -2.65 -8.55 -7.02
CA ARG A 74 -2.05 -9.80 -6.54
C ARG A 74 -1.21 -10.41 -7.66
N PRO A 75 0.04 -10.80 -7.39
CA PRO A 75 0.86 -11.46 -8.39
C PRO A 75 0.22 -12.79 -8.78
N VAL A 76 -0.05 -12.96 -10.07
CA VAL A 76 -0.48 -14.24 -10.66
C VAL A 76 0.78 -14.94 -11.13
N TYR A 77 0.99 -16.16 -10.65
CA TYR A 77 2.16 -16.96 -10.97
C TYR A 77 1.80 -18.03 -12.01
N MET A 78 2.69 -18.23 -12.98
CA MET A 78 2.63 -19.36 -13.89
C MET A 78 2.99 -20.62 -13.12
N VAL A 79 2.00 -21.48 -12.84
CA VAL A 79 2.17 -22.68 -12.01
C VAL A 79 2.91 -23.78 -12.76
N ASP A 80 2.65 -23.92 -14.06
CA ASP A 80 3.29 -24.90 -14.93
C ASP A 80 3.38 -24.35 -16.36
N PHE A 81 4.42 -24.77 -17.08
CA PHE A 81 4.65 -24.44 -18.48
C PHE A 81 5.22 -25.65 -19.21
N SER A 82 4.43 -26.20 -20.12
CA SER A 82 4.85 -27.27 -21.02
C SER A 82 4.79 -26.78 -22.47
N CYS A 83 5.92 -26.82 -23.17
CA CYS A 83 5.98 -26.63 -24.61
C CYS A 83 6.28 -27.95 -25.32
N TYR A 84 5.62 -28.16 -26.44
CA TYR A 84 5.97 -29.24 -27.36
C TYR A 84 7.16 -28.81 -28.24
N LEU A 85 8.24 -29.60 -28.23
CA LEU A 85 9.33 -29.47 -29.19
C LEU A 85 9.08 -30.47 -30.33
N PRO A 86 8.84 -30.00 -31.56
CA PRO A 86 8.67 -30.89 -32.70
C PRO A 86 9.96 -31.64 -33.03
N PRO A 87 9.87 -32.81 -33.68
CA PRO A 87 11.03 -33.56 -34.13
C PRO A 87 11.83 -32.81 -35.21
N ASP A 88 13.14 -33.08 -35.30
CA ASP A 88 14.09 -32.38 -36.17
C ASP A 88 13.74 -32.40 -37.66
N HIS A 89 12.98 -33.39 -38.15
CA HIS A 89 12.54 -33.42 -39.55
C HIS A 89 11.53 -32.31 -39.90
N LEU A 90 10.92 -31.67 -38.90
CA LEU A 90 10.05 -30.51 -39.07
C LEU A 90 10.80 -29.18 -38.93
N LYS A 91 12.10 -29.21 -38.66
CA LYS A 91 12.93 -28.00 -38.63
C LYS A 91 13.14 -27.51 -40.05
N CYS A 92 12.79 -26.25 -40.30
CA CYS A 92 12.83 -25.65 -41.62
C CYS A 92 13.65 -24.35 -41.58
N PRO A 93 14.93 -24.38 -42.03
CA PRO A 93 15.70 -23.16 -42.20
C PRO A 93 15.10 -22.26 -43.29
N SER A 94 15.33 -20.95 -43.21
CA SER A 94 14.80 -19.97 -44.17
C SER A 94 15.15 -20.32 -45.62
N THR A 95 16.35 -20.85 -45.83
CA THR A 95 16.84 -21.31 -47.15
C THR A 95 16.07 -22.51 -47.69
N ALA A 96 15.73 -23.49 -46.84
CA ALA A 96 14.94 -24.65 -47.23
C ALA A 96 13.50 -24.25 -47.56
N PHE A 97 12.90 -23.35 -46.77
CA PHE A 97 11.59 -22.79 -47.07
C PHE A 97 11.58 -22.09 -48.43
N MET A 98 12.57 -21.23 -48.70
CA MET A 98 12.66 -20.52 -49.99
C MET A 98 12.90 -21.47 -51.17
N ALA A 99 13.69 -22.53 -51.00
CA ALA A 99 13.87 -23.55 -52.02
C ALA A 99 12.55 -24.28 -52.31
N GLN A 100 11.79 -24.60 -51.27
CA GLN A 100 10.51 -25.27 -51.40
C GLN A 100 9.46 -24.36 -52.06
N SER A 101 9.34 -23.10 -51.65
CA SER A 101 8.44 -22.12 -52.29
C SER A 101 8.71 -21.97 -53.78
N ARG A 102 9.98 -21.99 -54.21
CA ARG A 102 10.35 -21.99 -55.63
C ARG A 102 9.90 -23.27 -56.35
N LEU A 103 10.03 -24.42 -55.70
CA LEU A 103 9.64 -25.71 -56.27
C LEU A 103 8.11 -25.85 -56.44
N VAL A 104 7.33 -25.23 -55.56
CA VAL A 104 5.86 -25.22 -55.68
C VAL A 104 5.42 -24.52 -56.96
N GLY A 105 6.17 -23.52 -57.44
CA GLY A 105 5.91 -22.85 -58.72
C GLY A 105 4.63 -22.01 -58.76
N CYS A 106 3.96 -21.80 -57.63
CA CYS A 106 2.74 -20.99 -57.52
C CYS A 106 3.01 -19.51 -57.22
N PHE A 107 4.26 -19.16 -56.95
CA PHE A 107 4.68 -17.81 -56.60
C PHE A 107 5.49 -17.20 -57.74
N ASP A 108 5.14 -15.97 -58.12
CA ASP A 108 5.95 -15.17 -59.01
C ASP A 108 7.21 -14.65 -58.29
N ASP A 109 8.16 -14.10 -59.04
CA ASP A 109 9.41 -13.60 -58.46
C ASP A 109 9.19 -12.48 -57.43
N SER A 110 8.12 -11.67 -57.61
CA SER A 110 7.79 -10.61 -56.67
C SER A 110 7.27 -11.15 -55.33
N ALA A 111 6.41 -12.18 -55.36
CA ALA A 111 5.95 -12.86 -54.15
C ALA A 111 7.07 -13.63 -53.45
N LEU A 112 7.97 -14.27 -54.19
CA LEU A 112 9.15 -14.94 -53.61
C LEU A 112 10.07 -13.95 -52.90
N GLU A 113 10.31 -12.78 -53.50
CA GLU A 113 11.12 -11.74 -52.89
C GLU A 113 10.45 -11.15 -51.64
N PHE A 114 9.13 -11.00 -51.68
CA PHE A 114 8.35 -10.60 -50.51
C PHE A 114 8.43 -11.64 -49.38
N GLN A 115 8.30 -12.93 -49.69
CA GLN A 115 8.47 -14.02 -48.72
C GLN A 115 9.87 -14.01 -48.10
N ARG A 116 10.92 -13.82 -48.91
CA ARG A 116 12.31 -13.69 -48.43
C ARG A 116 12.45 -12.53 -47.44
N MET A 117 11.90 -11.36 -47.78
CA MET A 117 11.95 -10.18 -46.91
C MET A 117 11.20 -10.41 -45.59
N ILE A 118 10.08 -11.15 -45.60
CA ILE A 118 9.37 -11.53 -44.37
C ILE A 118 10.25 -12.42 -43.50
N LEU A 119 10.88 -13.45 -44.07
CA LEU A 119 11.74 -14.36 -43.32
C LEU A 119 12.91 -13.63 -42.65
N GLU A 120 13.56 -12.72 -43.37
CA GLU A 120 14.69 -11.94 -42.84
C GLU A 120 14.30 -10.94 -41.75
N ARG A 121 13.08 -10.41 -41.79
CA ARG A 121 12.63 -9.35 -40.87
C ARG A 121 11.79 -9.86 -39.70
N SER A 122 11.27 -11.08 -39.78
CA SER A 122 10.42 -11.68 -38.73
C SER A 122 11.20 -12.18 -37.51
N GLY A 123 12.53 -12.28 -37.60
CA GLY A 123 13.36 -12.81 -36.52
C GLY A 123 13.24 -14.33 -36.36
N LEU A 124 12.73 -15.04 -37.36
CA LEU A 124 12.72 -16.50 -37.39
C LEU A 124 14.16 -17.01 -37.58
N GLY A 125 14.58 -17.91 -36.69
CA GLY A 125 15.91 -18.52 -36.76
C GLY A 125 15.91 -19.83 -37.55
N GLU A 126 17.11 -20.37 -37.77
CA GLU A 126 17.30 -21.66 -38.45
C GLU A 126 16.77 -22.87 -37.64
N GLU A 127 16.42 -22.64 -36.37
CA GLU A 127 15.79 -23.59 -35.44
C GLU A 127 14.26 -23.53 -35.46
N THR A 128 13.67 -22.87 -36.46
CA THR A 128 12.22 -22.75 -36.58
C THR A 128 11.62 -24.05 -37.11
N TYR A 129 10.55 -24.53 -36.46
CA TYR A 129 9.79 -25.69 -36.90
C TYR A 129 8.54 -25.24 -37.64
N LEU A 130 8.26 -25.87 -38.79
CA LEU A 130 7.06 -25.62 -39.58
C LEU A 130 6.17 -26.86 -39.64
N PRO A 131 4.86 -26.70 -39.89
CA PRO A 131 3.98 -27.83 -40.13
C PRO A 131 4.48 -28.71 -41.28
N GLU A 132 4.29 -30.02 -41.17
CA GLU A 132 4.71 -31.00 -42.19
C GLU A 132 4.16 -30.65 -43.57
N ALA A 133 2.94 -30.13 -43.65
CA ALA A 133 2.31 -29.71 -44.90
C ALA A 133 3.07 -28.59 -45.65
N MET A 134 3.91 -27.80 -44.96
CA MET A 134 4.73 -26.75 -45.58
C MET A 134 6.12 -27.26 -45.98
N ILE A 135 6.60 -28.35 -45.37
CA ILE A 135 7.95 -28.90 -45.61
C ILE A 135 7.87 -30.04 -46.64
N VAL A 136 6.88 -30.91 -46.50
CA VAL A 136 6.65 -32.09 -47.35
C VAL A 136 5.59 -31.72 -48.39
N PHE A 137 6.02 -31.14 -49.51
CA PHE A 137 5.13 -30.98 -50.66
C PHE A 137 5.07 -32.27 -51.47
N HIS A 138 3.90 -32.89 -51.48
CA HIS A 138 3.59 -33.96 -52.43
C HIS A 138 3.41 -33.31 -53.82
N GLN A 139 4.28 -33.65 -54.78
CA GLN A 139 4.31 -33.10 -56.15
C GLN A 139 3.12 -33.53 -57.03
N ASN A 140 1.89 -33.52 -56.52
CA ASN A 140 0.71 -33.95 -57.26
C ASN A 140 -0.46 -32.97 -57.13
N LEU A 141 -0.15 -31.67 -57.04
CA LEU A 141 -1.11 -30.61 -57.32
C LEU A 141 -0.82 -30.09 -58.73
N ASN A 142 -1.38 -30.80 -59.71
CA ASN A 142 -1.54 -30.29 -61.07
C ASN A 142 -2.39 -29.01 -60.98
N GLY A 143 -1.75 -27.84 -61.04
CA GLY A 143 -2.46 -26.55 -61.09
C GLY A 143 -1.96 -25.53 -60.07
N CYS A 144 -0.76 -24.99 -60.31
CA CYS A 144 -0.68 -23.54 -60.28
C CYS A 144 -1.49 -23.07 -61.50
N CYS A 145 -2.52 -22.25 -61.28
CA CYS A 145 -3.57 -21.87 -62.23
C CYS A 145 -3.18 -21.86 -63.71
#